data_AF-A0AAU7RIS8-F1
#
_entry.id   AF-A0AAU7RIS8-F1
#
_cell.length_a   1.000
_cell.length_b   1.000
_cell.length_c   1.000
_cell.angle_alpha   90.00
_cell.angle_beta   90.00
_cell.angle_gamma   90.00
#
_symmetry.space_group_name_H-M   'P 1'
#
loop_
_entity.id
_entity.type
_entity.pdbx_description
1 polymer ?
#
loop_
_entity_poly.entity_id
_entity_poly.type
_entity_poly.pdbx_seq_one_letter_code
_entity_poly.pdbx_strand_id
1 'polypeptide(L)'
;MSGRPYASLKISQLEELALASREDDVVLRRLAAELRLRKTLRAQKLLRTVEASPAEYGEAAEVGAALDSVLRQEGRVGGPDGNNDSGPSQDYESLKRKYETLRATFTLEAEILARWGMTPLLPADLQIQVFDAWEGRLMGSMDSLIRTPERLLADRERIALERKARGI
;
A
#
# COMPACT_ATOMS: atom_id res chain seq x y z
N MET A 1 7.81 -24.66 30.97
CA MET A 1 8.74 -23.74 30.28
C MET A 1 7.91 -22.85 29.38
N SER A 2 7.77 -21.58 29.73
CA SER A 2 6.82 -20.65 29.08
C SER A 2 7.29 -20.33 27.66
N GLY A 3 6.77 -21.10 26.70
CA GLY A 3 7.20 -21.08 25.30
C GLY A 3 6.93 -19.75 24.64
N ARG A 4 7.98 -18.94 24.49
CA ARG A 4 7.99 -17.79 23.59
C ARG A 4 8.49 -18.27 22.23
N PRO A 5 7.60 -18.51 21.25
CA PRO A 5 7.97 -19.15 19.98
C PRO A 5 8.95 -18.32 19.14
N TYR A 6 9.06 -17.02 19.43
CA TYR A 6 9.80 -16.06 18.61
C TYR A 6 10.95 -15.35 19.34
N ALA A 7 11.26 -15.76 20.58
CA ALA A 7 12.30 -15.12 21.39
C ALA A 7 13.70 -15.20 20.75
N SER A 8 14.00 -16.28 20.03
CA SER A 8 15.28 -16.49 19.33
C SER A 8 15.38 -15.79 17.98
N LEU A 9 14.27 -15.24 17.45
CA LEU A 9 14.26 -14.63 16.12
C LEU A 9 14.81 -13.20 16.13
N LYS A 10 15.54 -12.87 15.08
CA LYS A 10 15.99 -11.50 14.78
C LYS A 10 14.83 -10.65 14.27
N ILE A 11 14.95 -9.33 14.40
CA ILE A 11 13.90 -8.38 13.97
C ILE A 11 13.56 -8.53 12.49
N SER A 12 14.54 -8.79 11.62
CA SER A 12 14.31 -9.06 10.19
C SER A 12 13.46 -10.32 9.94
N GLN A 13 13.66 -11.37 10.75
CA GLN A 13 12.87 -12.60 10.65
C GLN A 13 11.45 -12.41 11.16
N LEU A 14 11.26 -11.53 12.16
CA LEU A 14 9.93 -11.12 12.63
C LEU A 14 9.19 -10.28 11.58
N GLU A 15 9.90 -9.45 10.81
CA GLU A 15 9.33 -8.69 9.69
C GLU A 15 8.87 -9.63 8.57
N GLU A 16 9.69 -10.62 8.20
CA GLU A 16 9.32 -11.65 7.22
C GLU A 16 8.12 -12.48 7.68
N LEU A 17 8.08 -12.88 8.96
CA LEU A 17 6.96 -13.62 9.53
C LEU A 17 5.67 -12.78 9.57
N ALA A 18 5.77 -11.50 9.92
CA ALA A 18 4.64 -10.58 9.87
C ALA A 18 4.10 -10.40 8.45
N LEU A 19 4.97 -10.40 7.44
CA LEU A 19 4.60 -10.31 6.04
C LEU A 19 3.94 -11.61 5.53
N ALA A 20 4.51 -12.76 5.89
CA ALA A 20 4.04 -14.07 5.48
C ALA A 20 2.71 -14.48 6.14
N SER A 21 2.42 -13.94 7.33
CA SER A 21 1.26 -14.30 8.14
C SER A 21 0.28 -13.13 8.31
N ARG A 22 0.19 -12.24 7.31
CA ARG A 22 -0.69 -11.04 7.33
C ARG A 22 -2.17 -11.32 7.57
N GLU A 23 -2.63 -12.53 7.25
CA GLU A 23 -4.04 -12.95 7.40
C GLU A 23 -4.23 -13.93 8.57
N ASP A 24 -3.15 -14.30 9.27
CA ASP A 24 -3.20 -15.21 10.42
C ASP A 24 -3.16 -14.41 11.73
N ASP A 25 -4.36 -14.08 12.22
CA ASP A 25 -4.59 -13.38 13.48
C ASP A 25 -3.90 -14.03 14.69
N VAL A 26 -3.75 -15.36 14.69
CA VAL A 26 -3.14 -16.08 15.81
C VAL A 26 -1.62 -15.83 15.81
N VAL A 27 -1.01 -15.84 14.63
CA VAL A 27 0.41 -15.53 14.47
C VAL A 27 0.70 -14.05 14.76
N LEU A 28 -0.13 -13.14 14.26
CA LEU A 28 0.03 -11.69 14.48
C LEU A 28 -0.13 -11.31 15.97
N ARG A 29 -1.08 -11.91 16.69
CA ARG A 29 -1.23 -11.68 18.15
C ARG A 29 -0.01 -12.16 18.94
N ARG A 30 0.55 -13.31 18.57
CA ARG A 30 1.78 -13.85 19.20
C ARG A 30 3.00 -13.00 18.88
N LEU A 31 3.08 -12.48 17.65
CA LEU A 31 4.14 -11.58 17.21
C LEU A 31 4.06 -10.22 17.92
N ALA A 32 2.87 -9.63 18.05
CA ALA A 32 2.66 -8.39 18.80
C ALA A 32 3.07 -8.52 20.27
N ALA A 33 2.70 -9.64 20.92
CA ALA A 33 3.10 -9.92 22.29
C ALA A 33 4.63 -10.00 22.46
N GLU A 34 5.34 -10.57 21.50
CA GLU A 34 6.82 -10.61 21.49
C GLU A 34 7.42 -9.22 21.22
N LEU A 35 6.86 -8.45 20.28
CA LEU A 35 7.36 -7.11 19.92
C LEU A 35 7.18 -6.08 21.04
N ARG A 36 6.12 -6.17 21.86
CA ARG A 36 5.94 -5.34 23.06
C ARG A 36 7.05 -5.50 24.09
N LEU A 37 7.74 -6.64 24.10
CA LEU A 37 8.84 -6.91 25.02
C LEU A 37 10.18 -6.36 24.52
N ARG A 38 10.26 -5.89 23.27
CA ARG A 38 11.50 -5.40 22.64
C ARG A 38 11.54 -3.88 22.63
N LYS A 39 12.63 -3.29 23.16
CA LYS A 39 12.78 -1.82 23.31
C LYS A 39 13.39 -1.10 22.11
N THR A 40 13.68 -1.80 21.01
CA THR A 40 14.33 -1.18 19.85
C THR A 40 13.34 -0.37 19.02
N LEU A 41 13.77 0.76 18.47
CA LEU A 41 12.95 1.62 17.60
C LEU A 41 12.32 0.83 16.44
N ARG A 42 13.09 -0.10 15.86
CA ARG A 42 12.62 -0.96 14.76
C ARG A 42 11.52 -1.92 15.19
N ALA A 43 11.61 -2.51 16.39
CA ALA A 43 10.56 -3.37 16.94
C ALA A 43 9.29 -2.59 17.30
N GLN A 44 9.43 -1.36 17.82
CA GLN A 44 8.30 -0.48 18.10
C GLN A 44 7.58 -0.05 16.81
N LYS A 45 8.33 0.23 15.73
CA LYS A 45 7.75 0.53 14.42
C LYS A 45 6.99 -0.66 13.86
N LEU A 46 7.57 -1.86 13.94
CA LEU A 46 6.90 -3.09 13.51
C LEU A 46 5.67 -3.41 14.36
N LEU A 47 5.72 -3.16 15.67
CA LEU A 47 4.57 -3.33 16.56
C LEU A 47 3.40 -2.45 16.11
N ARG A 48 3.65 -1.17 15.82
CA ARG A 48 2.60 -0.27 15.30
C ARG A 48 2.00 -0.77 13.99
N THR A 49 2.81 -1.34 13.08
CA THR A 49 2.27 -1.89 11.83
C THR A 49 1.47 -3.18 12.01
N VAL A 50 1.75 -3.95 13.07
CA VAL A 50 1.06 -5.20 13.39
C VAL A 50 -0.21 -4.94 14.21
N GLU A 51 -0.20 -3.88 15.03
CA GLU A 51 -1.34 -3.45 15.86
C GLU A 51 -2.28 -2.48 15.13
N ALA A 52 -1.80 -1.77 14.11
CA ALA A 52 -2.62 -0.91 13.28
C ALA A 52 -3.69 -1.76 12.58
N SER A 53 -4.88 -1.75 13.16
CA SER A 53 -6.10 -2.18 12.50
C SER A 53 -6.31 -1.30 11.26
N PRO A 54 -6.91 -1.79 10.16
CA PRO A 54 -7.02 -1.05 8.88
C PRO A 54 -7.70 0.33 8.94
N ALA A 55 -8.21 0.74 10.10
CA ALA A 55 -8.97 1.97 10.33
C ALA A 55 -8.13 3.22 10.66
N GLU A 56 -6.84 3.11 11.03
CA GLU A 56 -6.02 4.26 11.48
C GLU A 56 -5.05 4.81 10.41
N TYR A 57 -5.46 4.84 9.15
CA TYR A 57 -4.70 5.49 8.06
C TYR A 57 -4.87 7.01 7.99
N GLY A 58 -5.72 7.62 8.84
CA GLY A 58 -6.05 9.05 8.79
C GLY A 58 -4.98 10.00 9.35
N GLU A 59 -4.09 9.52 10.21
CA GLU A 59 -3.16 10.39 10.98
C GLU A 59 -1.79 10.58 10.29
N ALA A 60 -1.48 9.79 9.25
CA ALA A 60 -0.24 9.87 8.49
C ALA A 60 -0.10 11.18 7.66
N ALA A 61 -1.18 11.95 7.52
CA ALA A 61 -1.20 13.21 6.78
C ALA A 61 -0.56 14.38 7.57
N GLU A 62 -0.64 14.40 8.90
CA GLU A 62 -0.07 15.50 9.71
C GLU A 62 1.45 15.42 9.85
N VAL A 63 2.01 14.21 9.86
CA VAL A 63 3.47 14.00 9.99
C VAL A 63 4.23 14.46 8.74
N GLY A 64 3.60 14.38 7.57
CA GLY A 64 4.19 14.86 6.31
C GLY A 64 4.38 16.39 6.27
N ALA A 65 3.44 17.14 6.85
CA ALA A 65 3.50 18.60 6.90
C ALA A 65 4.57 19.11 7.90
N ALA A 66 4.82 18.37 8.98
CA ALA A 66 5.85 18.71 9.96
C ALA A 66 7.28 18.53 9.42
N LEU A 67 7.50 17.55 8.52
CA LEU A 67 8.81 17.25 7.96
C LEU A 67 9.28 18.31 6.92
N ASP A 68 8.33 18.88 6.17
CA ASP A 68 8.59 19.92 5.16
C ASP A 68 9.03 21.27 5.78
N SER A 69 8.58 21.53 7.01
CA SER A 69 8.96 22.71 7.80
C SER A 69 10.41 22.66 8.27
N VAL A 70 10.88 21.49 8.71
CA VAL A 70 12.22 21.29 9.28
C VAL A 70 13.30 21.39 8.20
N LEU A 71 13.04 20.87 7.00
CA LEU A 71 14.03 20.84 5.90
C LEU A 71 14.31 22.21 5.27
N ARG A 72 13.41 23.20 5.42
CA ARG A 72 13.65 24.59 4.98
C ARG A 72 14.64 25.34 5.87
N GLN A 73 14.88 24.87 7.09
CA GLN A 73 15.71 25.59 8.07
C GLN A 73 17.22 25.32 7.92
N GLU A 74 17.62 24.24 7.25
CA GLU A 74 19.04 23.81 7.19
C GLU A 74 19.82 24.27 5.94
N GLY A 75 19.19 24.98 5.00
CA GLY A 75 19.78 25.27 3.68
C GLY A 75 20.69 26.50 3.55
N ARG A 76 21.34 27.02 4.60
CA ARG A 76 22.10 28.29 4.48
C ARG A 76 23.47 28.30 5.19
N VAL A 77 24.49 27.68 4.58
CA VAL A 77 25.89 28.16 4.62
C VAL A 77 26.60 27.71 3.32
N GLY A 78 27.21 28.66 2.61
CA GLY A 78 27.82 28.45 1.29
C GLY A 78 29.31 28.12 1.29
N GLY A 79 29.82 27.81 0.10
CA GLY A 79 31.23 27.72 -0.27
C GLY A 79 31.35 27.30 -1.75
N PRO A 80 32.09 28.02 -2.60
CA PRO A 80 32.13 27.76 -4.04
C PRO A 80 33.31 26.84 -4.38
N ASP A 81 33.07 25.78 -5.12
CA ASP A 81 34.04 25.29 -6.12
C ASP A 81 33.31 24.44 -7.15
N GLY A 82 33.48 24.81 -8.41
CA GLY A 82 32.76 24.26 -9.53
C GLY A 82 33.21 22.85 -9.86
N ASN A 83 32.23 21.97 -10.08
CA ASN A 83 32.25 21.03 -11.20
C ASN A 83 30.88 20.36 -11.38
N ASN A 84 30.37 20.43 -12.62
CA ASN A 84 29.18 19.75 -13.13
C ASN A 84 27.88 19.97 -12.35
N ASP A 85 27.22 21.08 -12.68
CA ASP A 85 25.85 21.39 -12.28
C ASP A 85 24.84 20.49 -13.04
N SER A 86 24.91 19.18 -12.80
CA SER A 86 23.71 18.33 -12.82
C SER A 86 23.22 18.31 -11.38
N GLY A 87 22.69 19.46 -10.94
CA GLY A 87 22.24 19.62 -9.58
C GLY A 87 21.21 18.54 -9.19
N PRO A 88 21.06 18.25 -7.89
CA PRO A 88 20.11 17.25 -7.38
C PRO A 88 18.66 17.47 -7.84
N SER A 89 18.36 18.63 -8.43
CA SER A 89 17.08 19.03 -9.00
C SER A 89 16.66 18.26 -10.27
N GLN A 90 17.57 17.88 -11.19
CA GLN A 90 17.18 17.11 -12.39
C GLN A 90 16.84 15.65 -12.05
N ASP A 91 17.64 15.03 -11.20
CA ASP A 91 17.37 13.68 -10.70
C ASP A 91 16.10 13.66 -9.83
N TYR A 92 15.88 14.69 -9.01
CA TYR A 92 14.68 14.83 -8.20
C TYR A 92 13.41 14.97 -9.03
N GLU A 93 13.36 15.86 -10.02
CA GLU A 93 12.16 16.03 -10.85
C GLU A 93 11.86 14.77 -11.67
N SER A 94 12.89 14.08 -12.18
CA SER A 94 12.70 12.81 -12.88
C SER A 94 12.17 11.70 -11.94
N LEU A 95 12.68 11.63 -10.72
CA LEU A 95 12.27 10.67 -9.70
C LEU A 95 10.85 10.95 -9.20
N LYS A 96 10.54 12.22 -8.96
CA LYS A 96 9.20 12.71 -8.60
C LYS A 96 8.19 12.35 -9.69
N ARG A 97 8.53 12.54 -10.97
CA ARG A 97 7.64 12.17 -12.08
C ARG A 97 7.36 10.67 -12.12
N LYS A 98 8.38 9.83 -11.89
CA LYS A 98 8.21 8.36 -11.80
C LYS A 98 7.36 7.96 -10.59
N TYR A 99 7.60 8.61 -9.44
CA TYR A 99 6.83 8.40 -8.22
C TYR A 99 5.36 8.80 -8.40
N GLU A 100 5.07 9.98 -8.95
CA GLU A 100 3.71 10.44 -9.22
C GLU A 100 3.00 9.53 -10.24
N THR A 101 3.72 9.07 -11.26
CA THR A 101 3.19 8.08 -12.22
C THR A 101 2.79 6.78 -11.50
N LEU A 102 3.68 6.25 -10.64
CA LEU A 102 3.41 5.05 -9.87
C LEU A 102 2.23 5.27 -8.90
N ARG A 103 2.23 6.39 -8.17
CA ARG A 103 1.15 6.77 -7.25
C ARG A 103 -0.20 6.85 -7.95
N ALA A 104 -0.24 7.41 -9.17
CA ALA A 104 -1.47 7.47 -9.97
C ALA A 104 -2.01 6.08 -10.36
N THR A 105 -1.18 5.04 -10.38
CA THR A 105 -1.64 3.65 -10.61
C THR A 105 -2.25 2.98 -9.38
N PHE A 106 -2.00 3.49 -8.16
CA PHE A 106 -2.57 2.95 -6.92
C PHE A 106 -3.89 3.63 -6.55
N THR A 107 -4.85 3.61 -7.47
CA THR A 107 -6.21 4.05 -7.18
C THR A 107 -7.10 2.87 -6.82
N LEU A 108 -8.16 3.12 -6.05
CA LEU A 108 -9.18 2.12 -5.74
C LEU A 108 -9.76 1.50 -7.03
N GLU A 109 -10.04 2.32 -8.04
CA GLU A 109 -10.48 1.87 -9.37
C GLU A 109 -9.45 0.94 -10.02
N ALA A 110 -8.16 1.30 -10.01
CA ALA A 110 -7.10 0.46 -10.57
C ALA A 110 -6.96 -0.87 -9.84
N GLU A 111 -7.10 -0.88 -8.51
CA GLU A 111 -7.08 -2.10 -7.70
C GLU A 111 -8.26 -3.03 -8.08
N ILE A 112 -9.47 -2.45 -8.17
CA ILE A 112 -10.66 -3.21 -8.55
C ILE A 112 -10.52 -3.77 -9.96
N LEU A 113 -10.13 -2.95 -10.93
CA LEU A 113 -9.93 -3.38 -12.32
C LEU A 113 -8.85 -4.46 -12.42
N ALA A 114 -7.74 -4.34 -11.68
CA ALA A 114 -6.65 -5.33 -11.70
C ALA A 114 -7.12 -6.71 -11.23
N ARG A 115 -8.05 -6.79 -10.27
CA ARG A 115 -8.67 -8.06 -9.83
C ARG A 115 -9.35 -8.82 -10.97
N TRP A 116 -9.87 -8.08 -11.94
CA TRP A 116 -10.56 -8.59 -13.13
C TRP A 116 -9.66 -8.64 -14.37
N GLY A 117 -8.36 -8.36 -14.21
CA GLY A 117 -7.38 -8.38 -15.30
C GLY A 117 -7.42 -7.14 -16.20
N MET A 118 -7.92 -6.01 -15.69
CA MET A 118 -8.08 -4.76 -16.43
C MET A 118 -7.22 -3.64 -15.83
N THR A 119 -7.10 -2.54 -16.58
CA THR A 119 -6.48 -1.29 -16.09
C THR A 119 -7.40 -0.10 -16.40
N PRO A 120 -7.26 1.03 -15.69
CA PRO A 120 -8.07 2.23 -15.97
C PRO A 120 -7.88 2.80 -17.38
N LEU A 121 -6.78 2.45 -18.06
CA LEU A 121 -6.51 2.88 -19.43
C LEU A 121 -7.36 2.12 -20.48
N LEU A 122 -7.98 1.00 -20.10
CA LEU A 122 -8.85 0.25 -20.99
C LEU A 122 -10.13 1.08 -21.28
N PRO A 123 -10.54 1.26 -22.54
CA PRO A 123 -11.80 1.93 -22.88
C PRO A 123 -13.02 1.36 -22.13
N ALA A 124 -13.96 2.24 -21.75
CA ALA A 124 -15.08 1.88 -20.88
C ALA A 124 -16.01 0.81 -21.48
N ASP A 125 -16.22 0.85 -22.79
CA ASP A 125 -16.96 -0.16 -23.56
C ASP A 125 -16.29 -1.54 -23.50
N LEU A 126 -14.96 -1.59 -23.61
CA LEU A 126 -14.20 -2.84 -23.47
C LEU A 126 -14.20 -3.34 -22.02
N GLN A 127 -14.14 -2.44 -21.04
CA GLN A 127 -14.27 -2.83 -19.63
C GLN A 127 -15.62 -3.49 -19.36
N ILE A 128 -16.71 -2.96 -19.92
CA ILE A 128 -18.06 -3.55 -19.81
C ILE A 128 -18.05 -4.97 -20.37
N GLN A 129 -17.50 -5.18 -21.57
CA GLN A 129 -17.43 -6.50 -22.20
C GLN A 129 -16.64 -7.51 -21.36
N VAL A 130 -15.53 -7.09 -20.74
CA VAL A 130 -14.74 -7.97 -19.86
C VAL A 130 -15.52 -8.33 -18.60
N PHE A 131 -16.23 -7.37 -18.00
CA PHE A 131 -17.10 -7.66 -16.86
C PHE A 131 -18.23 -8.64 -17.23
N ASP A 132 -18.89 -8.46 -18.38
CA ASP A 132 -19.95 -9.36 -18.84
C ASP A 132 -19.40 -10.78 -19.12
N ALA A 133 -18.17 -10.87 -19.66
CA ALA A 133 -17.49 -12.15 -19.84
C ALA A 133 -17.18 -12.85 -18.50
N TRP A 134 -16.79 -12.09 -17.46
CA TRP A 134 -16.61 -12.61 -16.12
C TRP A 134 -17.93 -13.05 -15.49
N GLU A 135 -19.01 -12.30 -15.68
CA GLU A 135 -20.35 -12.66 -15.21
C GLU A 135 -20.79 -14.00 -15.81
N GLY A 136 -20.65 -14.16 -17.12
CA GLY A 136 -20.93 -15.43 -17.80
C GLY A 136 -20.09 -16.60 -17.31
N ARG A 137 -18.80 -16.35 -17.00
CA ARG A 137 -17.87 -17.39 -16.50
C ARG A 137 -18.14 -17.79 -15.05
N LEU A 138 -18.62 -16.88 -14.22
CA LEU A 138 -18.87 -17.12 -12.80
C LEU A 138 -20.26 -17.70 -12.52
N MET A 139 -21.13 -17.79 -13.54
CA MET A 139 -22.39 -18.53 -13.45
C MET A 139 -22.14 -20.04 -13.26
N GLY A 140 -22.03 -20.47 -12.00
CA GLY A 140 -22.06 -21.88 -11.60
C GLY A 140 -20.90 -22.36 -10.72
N SER A 141 -19.80 -21.61 -10.59
CA SER A 141 -18.70 -21.98 -9.69
C SER A 141 -17.76 -20.82 -9.38
N MET A 142 -17.25 -20.75 -8.14
CA MET A 142 -16.10 -19.92 -7.77
C MET A 142 -14.88 -20.26 -8.64
N ASP A 143 -14.19 -19.23 -9.12
CA ASP A 143 -12.88 -19.43 -9.75
C ASP A 143 -11.81 -19.76 -8.69
N SER A 144 -10.72 -20.37 -9.14
CA SER A 144 -9.48 -20.69 -8.41
C SER A 144 -8.90 -19.54 -7.57
N LEU A 145 -9.22 -18.30 -7.91
CA LEU A 145 -8.82 -17.07 -7.20
C LEU A 145 -9.91 -16.53 -6.25
N ILE A 146 -10.89 -17.35 -5.87
CA ILE A 146 -11.98 -16.97 -4.93
C ILE A 146 -12.78 -15.78 -5.46
N ARG A 147 -12.90 -15.65 -6.79
CA ARG A 147 -13.76 -14.65 -7.43
C ARG A 147 -15.20 -15.15 -7.45
N THR A 148 -16.14 -14.31 -7.02
CA THR A 148 -17.56 -14.65 -6.92
C THR A 148 -18.43 -13.67 -7.72
N PRO A 149 -19.64 -14.08 -8.16
CA PRO A 149 -20.60 -13.18 -8.79
C PRO A 149 -20.96 -11.96 -7.91
N GLU A 150 -21.12 -12.16 -6.60
CA GLU A 150 -21.46 -11.09 -5.66
C GLU A 150 -20.34 -10.04 -5.60
N ARG A 151 -19.08 -10.50 -5.64
CA ARG A 151 -17.92 -9.59 -5.65
C ARG A 151 -17.84 -8.81 -6.95
N LEU A 152 -18.11 -9.45 -8.10
CA LEU A 152 -18.15 -8.80 -9.41
C LEU A 152 -19.16 -7.64 -9.42
N LEU A 153 -20.36 -7.89 -8.89
CA LEU A 153 -21.42 -6.88 -8.81
C LEU A 153 -21.01 -5.71 -7.89
N ALA A 154 -20.55 -6.01 -6.67
CA ALA A 154 -20.07 -5.00 -5.73
C ALA A 154 -18.90 -4.16 -6.29
N ASP A 155 -17.99 -4.78 -7.03
CA ASP A 155 -16.87 -4.09 -7.67
C ASP A 155 -17.33 -3.17 -8.81
N ARG A 156 -18.32 -3.57 -9.62
CA ARG A 156 -18.95 -2.72 -10.64
C ARG A 156 -19.59 -1.48 -10.02
N GLU A 157 -20.37 -1.66 -8.96
CA GLU A 157 -21.01 -0.55 -8.24
C GLU A 157 -19.97 0.41 -7.64
N ARG A 158 -18.90 -0.14 -7.05
CA ARG A 158 -17.85 0.66 -6.43
C ARG A 158 -17.04 1.47 -7.44
N ILE A 159 -16.78 0.93 -8.62
CA ILE A 159 -16.17 1.69 -9.74
C ILE A 159 -17.09 2.84 -10.17
N ALA A 160 -18.39 2.60 -10.31
CA ALA A 160 -19.34 3.64 -10.71
C ALA A 160 -19.40 4.78 -9.68
N LEU A 161 -19.38 4.45 -8.38
CA LEU A 161 -19.31 5.44 -7.30
C LEU A 161 -18.01 6.24 -7.32
N GLU A 162 -16.87 5.57 -7.52
CA GLU A 162 -15.55 6.21 -7.57
C GLU A 162 -15.45 7.18 -8.76
N ARG A 163 -15.95 6.80 -9.94
CA ARG A 163 -15.99 7.67 -11.13
C ARG A 163 -16.89 8.87 -10.91
N LYS A 164 -18.08 8.65 -10.38
CA LYS A 164 -19.01 9.73 -10.02
C LYS A 164 -18.40 10.71 -9.03
N ALA A 165 -17.66 10.22 -8.01
CA ALA A 165 -16.96 11.06 -7.05
C ALA A 165 -15.83 11.90 -7.69
N ARG A 166 -15.21 11.39 -8.76
CA ARG A 166 -14.17 12.08 -9.54
C ARG A 166 -14.73 12.97 -10.65
N GLY A 167 -16.05 12.95 -10.89
CA GLY A 167 -16.69 13.70 -11.97
C GLY A 167 -16.39 13.15 -13.37
N ILE A 168 -16.11 11.84 -13.47
CA ILE A 168 -15.84 11.10 -14.71
C ILE A 168 -17.05 10.22 -15.04
#